data_AF-A0A072TCZ1-F1
#
_entry.id   AF-A0A072TCZ1-F1
#
_cell.length_a   1.000
_cell.length_b   1.000
_cell.length_c   1.000
_cell.angle_alpha   90.00
_cell.angle_beta   90.00
_cell.angle_gamma   90.00
#
_symmetry.space_group_name_H-M   'P 1'
#
loop_
_entity.id
_entity.type
_entity.pdbx_description
1 polymer ?
#
loop_
_entity_poly.entity_id
_entity_poly.type
_entity_poly.pdbx_seq_one_letter_code
_entity_poly.pdbx_strand_id
1 'polypeptide(L)'
;VQLEDAQRAHPEVRELDTQIEAQRQTVSDAQGARGSESDKYDRSVEQMATLSRELEATPAELQVPPPDAGELQELFGKVDRLTLDNLESRRERARGDLKEQRGQADKDRSNARKDLEEALRTFRRNHPLAAADMGETLDDWPDYARVLVRIEQDDLPRFEERFFRLLNEQSDRHIAKLRQRLVTEKEEIRGRMNIVNDALSQSQFNPGTYPPGF
;
A
#
# COMPACT_ATOMS: atom_id res chain seq x y z
N VAL A 1 -35.10 87.70 5.75
CA VAL A 1 -36.05 88.82 6.02
C VAL A 1 -37.40 88.62 5.34
N GLN A 2 -37.60 88.81 4.02
CA GLN A 2 -38.96 88.69 3.42
C GLN A 2 -39.56 87.26 3.44
N LEU A 3 -38.73 86.21 3.37
CA LEU A 3 -39.19 84.81 3.48
C LEU A 3 -39.60 84.43 4.91
N GLU A 4 -38.90 84.95 5.92
CA GLU A 4 -39.17 84.66 7.33
C GLU A 4 -40.45 85.34 7.82
N ASP A 5 -40.77 86.53 7.29
CA ASP A 5 -42.02 87.24 7.60
C ASP A 5 -43.24 86.60 6.91
N ALA A 6 -43.07 86.06 5.70
CA ALA A 6 -44.11 85.28 5.01
C ALA A 6 -44.40 83.94 5.70
N GLN A 7 -43.38 83.27 6.24
CA GLN A 7 -43.51 82.01 7.00
C GLN A 7 -44.19 82.18 8.37
N ARG A 8 -44.18 83.39 8.96
CA ARG A 8 -44.92 83.70 10.20
C ARG A 8 -46.41 84.00 9.94
N ALA A 9 -46.76 84.48 8.76
CA ALA A 9 -48.14 84.85 8.41
C ALA A 9 -48.99 83.67 7.88
N HIS A 10 -48.35 82.64 7.31
CA HIS A 10 -49.05 81.51 6.67
C HIS A 10 -48.48 80.15 7.12
N PRO A 11 -49.07 79.48 8.13
CA PRO A 11 -48.59 78.18 8.62
C PRO A 11 -48.62 77.08 7.55
N GLU A 12 -49.54 77.17 6.59
CA GLU A 12 -49.66 76.28 5.44
C GLU A 12 -48.40 76.26 4.57
N VAL A 13 -47.69 77.39 4.43
CA VAL A 13 -46.45 77.48 3.64
C VAL A 13 -45.32 76.70 4.31
N ARG A 14 -45.26 76.72 5.64
CA ARG A 14 -44.26 75.99 6.42
C ARG A 14 -44.49 74.48 6.40
N GLU A 15 -45.76 74.08 6.36
CA GLU A 15 -46.17 72.68 6.22
C GLU A 15 -45.90 72.14 4.80
N LEU A 16 -46.06 72.99 3.78
CA LEU A 16 -45.66 72.67 2.41
C LEU A 16 -44.14 72.56 2.27
N ASP A 17 -43.36 73.46 2.88
CA ASP A 17 -41.88 73.39 2.87
C ASP A 17 -41.38 72.07 3.48
N THR A 18 -41.91 71.66 4.63
CA THR A 18 -41.54 70.38 5.26
C THR A 18 -41.99 69.17 4.43
N GLN A 19 -43.15 69.23 3.78
CA GLN A 19 -43.58 68.18 2.85
C GLN A 19 -42.68 68.08 1.61
N ILE A 20 -42.24 69.22 1.06
CA ILE A 20 -41.30 69.28 -0.07
C ILE A 20 -39.94 68.67 0.32
N GLU A 21 -39.43 68.99 1.51
CA GLU A 21 -38.16 68.42 2.00
C GLU A 21 -38.27 66.91 2.26
N ALA A 22 -39.37 66.45 2.86
CA ALA A 22 -39.64 65.02 3.02
C ALA A 22 -39.75 64.29 1.66
N GLN A 23 -40.43 64.89 0.68
CA GLN A 23 -40.51 64.33 -0.68
C GLN A 23 -39.15 64.33 -1.38
N ARG A 24 -38.34 65.39 -1.25
CA ARG A 24 -36.97 65.43 -1.79
C ARG A 24 -36.09 64.34 -1.20
N GLN A 25 -36.18 64.11 0.11
CA GLN A 25 -35.46 63.02 0.77
C GLN A 25 -35.91 61.66 0.22
N THR A 26 -37.22 61.45 0.10
CA THR A 26 -37.78 60.20 -0.45
C THR A 26 -37.33 59.95 -1.89
N VAL A 27 -37.29 61.01 -2.72
CA VAL A 27 -36.79 60.92 -4.11
C VAL A 27 -35.29 60.61 -4.13
N SER A 28 -34.50 61.24 -3.26
CA SER A 28 -33.06 60.95 -3.13
C SER A 28 -32.81 59.50 -2.73
N ASP A 29 -33.55 59.00 -1.74
CA ASP A 29 -33.43 57.62 -1.27
C ASP A 29 -33.85 56.62 -2.36
N ALA A 30 -34.94 56.90 -3.09
CA ALA A 30 -35.39 56.09 -4.22
C ALA A 30 -34.40 56.11 -5.39
N GLN A 31 -33.76 57.26 -5.67
CA GLN A 31 -32.70 57.37 -6.66
C GLN A 31 -31.45 56.56 -6.26
N GLY A 32 -31.06 56.62 -4.98
CA GLY A 32 -29.98 55.80 -4.44
C GLY A 32 -30.27 54.30 -4.55
N ALA A 33 -31.48 53.88 -4.17
CA ALA A 33 -31.92 52.50 -4.28
C ALA A 33 -31.92 52.03 -5.75
N ARG A 34 -32.47 52.84 -6.67
CA ARG A 34 -32.47 52.54 -8.11
C ARG A 34 -31.04 52.46 -8.67
N GLY A 35 -30.14 53.35 -8.25
CA GLY A 35 -28.73 53.29 -8.63
C GLY A 35 -28.08 51.97 -8.18
N SER A 36 -28.31 51.57 -6.93
CA SER A 36 -27.79 50.31 -6.40
C SER A 36 -28.32 49.06 -7.12
N GLU A 37 -29.59 49.06 -7.53
CA GLU A 37 -30.18 47.96 -8.32
C GLU A 37 -29.67 47.98 -9.77
N SER A 38 -29.47 49.16 -10.36
CA SER A 38 -28.83 49.30 -11.68
C SER A 38 -27.42 48.71 -11.67
N ASP A 39 -26.60 49.06 -10.67
CA ASP A 39 -25.25 48.54 -10.53
C ASP A 39 -25.23 47.01 -10.39
N LYS A 40 -26.21 46.43 -9.68
CA LYS A 40 -26.35 44.96 -9.57
C LYS A 40 -26.74 44.34 -10.90
N TYR A 41 -27.67 44.96 -11.62
CA TYR A 41 -28.09 44.50 -12.94
C TYR A 41 -26.92 44.52 -13.92
N ASP A 42 -26.18 45.63 -13.99
CA ASP A 42 -25.03 45.78 -14.89
C ASP A 42 -23.94 44.74 -14.57
N ARG A 43 -23.63 44.48 -13.29
CA ARG A 43 -22.72 43.40 -12.88
C ARG A 43 -23.20 42.02 -13.32
N SER A 44 -24.50 41.75 -13.20
CA SER A 44 -25.07 40.46 -13.62
C SER A 44 -24.96 40.28 -15.14
N VAL A 45 -25.23 41.34 -15.91
CA VAL A 45 -25.07 41.34 -17.37
C VAL A 45 -23.61 41.10 -17.76
N GLU A 46 -22.66 41.76 -17.11
CA GLU A 46 -21.22 41.54 -17.34
C GLU A 46 -20.80 40.10 -17.01
N GLN A 47 -21.30 39.53 -15.91
CA GLN A 47 -21.05 38.13 -15.56
C GLN A 47 -21.62 37.17 -16.61
N MET A 48 -22.85 37.40 -17.08
CA MET A 48 -23.46 36.57 -18.12
C MET A 48 -22.69 36.65 -19.44
N ALA A 49 -22.23 37.84 -19.83
CA ALA A 49 -21.41 38.04 -21.02
C ALA A 49 -20.05 37.33 -20.91
N THR A 50 -19.44 37.35 -19.72
CA THR A 50 -18.18 36.66 -19.45
C THR A 50 -18.35 35.14 -19.56
N LEU A 51 -19.35 34.57 -18.87
CA LEU A 51 -19.65 33.14 -18.92
C LEU A 51 -19.99 32.66 -20.32
N SER A 52 -20.73 33.46 -21.09
CA SER A 52 -21.08 33.12 -22.49
C SER A 52 -19.83 33.05 -23.37
N ARG A 53 -18.90 34.01 -23.19
CA ARG A 53 -17.63 34.02 -23.92
C ARG A 53 -16.75 32.83 -23.56
N GLU A 54 -16.70 32.45 -22.28
CA GLU A 54 -15.96 31.27 -21.83
C GLU A 54 -16.54 29.99 -22.44
N LEU A 55 -17.87 29.88 -22.52
CA LEU A 55 -18.54 28.75 -23.12
C LEU A 55 -18.27 28.65 -24.63
N GLU A 56 -18.31 29.77 -25.35
CA GLU A 56 -17.96 29.82 -26.78
C GLU A 56 -16.48 29.52 -27.04
N ALA A 57 -15.59 29.93 -26.14
CA ALA A 57 -14.17 29.66 -26.22
C ALA A 57 -13.80 28.22 -25.83
N THR A 58 -14.74 27.45 -25.26
CA THR A 58 -14.50 26.08 -24.82
C THR A 58 -14.35 25.14 -26.03
N PRO A 59 -13.20 24.47 -26.20
CA PRO A 59 -12.98 23.51 -27.28
C PRO A 59 -14.07 22.44 -27.35
N ALA A 60 -14.49 22.06 -28.56
CA ALA A 60 -15.51 21.04 -28.79
C ALA A 60 -15.17 19.68 -28.14
N GLU A 61 -13.87 19.37 -28.03
CA GLU A 61 -13.35 18.17 -27.37
C GLU A 61 -13.71 18.10 -25.88
N LEU A 62 -13.84 19.25 -25.20
CA LEU A 62 -14.24 19.35 -23.80
C LEU A 62 -15.77 19.40 -23.62
N GLN A 63 -16.52 19.55 -24.72
CA GLN A 63 -17.98 19.49 -24.69
C GLN A 63 -18.49 18.04 -24.71
N VAL A 64 -17.64 17.09 -25.09
CA VAL A 64 -17.94 15.66 -25.07
C VAL A 64 -17.36 15.07 -23.78
N PRO A 65 -18.13 14.25 -23.02
CA PRO A 65 -17.60 13.57 -21.86
C PRO A 65 -16.39 12.69 -22.25
N PRO A 66 -15.32 12.66 -21.45
CA PRO A 66 -14.20 11.76 -21.70
C PRO A 66 -14.65 10.29 -21.68
N PRO A 67 -13.90 9.36 -22.32
CA PRO A 67 -14.23 7.93 -22.32
C PRO A 67 -14.45 7.36 -20.92
N ASP A 68 -13.66 7.85 -19.97
CA ASP A 68 -13.65 7.39 -18.56
C ASP A 68 -14.60 8.22 -17.68
N ALA A 69 -15.53 8.97 -18.28
CA ALA A 69 -16.46 9.84 -17.56
C ALA A 69 -17.26 9.08 -16.49
N GLY A 70 -17.57 7.80 -16.70
CA GLY A 70 -18.30 6.98 -15.72
C GLY A 70 -17.54 6.82 -14.41
N GLU A 71 -16.25 6.48 -14.47
CA GLU A 71 -15.39 6.32 -13.29
C GLU A 71 -15.14 7.67 -12.61
N LEU A 72 -14.91 8.71 -13.41
CA LEU A 72 -14.72 10.07 -12.91
C LEU A 72 -15.98 10.63 -12.24
N GLN A 73 -17.18 10.29 -12.74
CA GLN A 73 -18.45 10.77 -12.19
C GLN A 73 -18.63 10.34 -10.73
N GLU A 74 -18.14 9.16 -10.35
CA GLU A 74 -18.22 8.70 -8.95
C GLU A 74 -17.42 9.60 -7.99
N LEU A 75 -16.31 10.18 -8.44
CA LEU A 75 -15.48 11.12 -7.66
C LEU A 75 -16.20 12.45 -7.37
N PHE A 76 -17.11 12.86 -8.27
CA PHE A 76 -17.94 14.05 -8.06
C PHE A 76 -19.14 13.78 -7.12
N GLY A 77 -19.37 12.51 -6.76
CA GLY A 77 -20.41 12.03 -5.86
C GLY A 77 -21.81 11.97 -6.48
N LYS A 78 -22.72 11.22 -5.85
CA LYS A 78 -24.16 11.16 -6.19
C LYS A 78 -24.90 12.29 -5.47
N VAL A 79 -25.08 13.47 -6.08
CA VAL A 79 -25.80 14.59 -5.43
C VAL A 79 -26.71 15.36 -6.40
N ASP A 80 -27.81 15.87 -5.83
CA ASP A 80 -29.05 16.38 -6.42
C ASP A 80 -28.96 17.51 -7.47
N ARG A 81 -27.85 18.26 -7.58
CA ARG A 81 -27.61 19.20 -8.69
C ARG A 81 -26.18 19.76 -8.70
N LEU A 82 -25.53 19.75 -9.86
CA LEU A 82 -24.32 20.55 -10.10
C LEU A 82 -24.74 22.01 -10.32
N THR A 83 -24.08 22.95 -9.63
CA THR A 83 -24.26 24.40 -9.82
C THR A 83 -22.89 25.03 -10.07
N LEU A 84 -22.85 26.20 -10.72
CA LEU A 84 -21.59 26.90 -11.00
C LEU A 84 -20.81 27.20 -9.71
N ASP A 85 -21.51 27.57 -8.63
CA ASP A 85 -20.89 27.84 -7.32
C ASP A 85 -20.27 26.59 -6.67
N ASN A 86 -20.83 25.41 -6.93
CA ASN A 86 -20.37 24.18 -6.30
C ASN A 86 -19.36 23.38 -7.14
N LEU A 87 -19.23 23.72 -8.43
CA LEU A 87 -18.38 23.03 -9.39
C LEU A 87 -16.90 23.07 -8.97
N GLU A 88 -16.40 24.26 -8.64
CA GLU A 88 -14.98 24.46 -8.29
C GLU A 88 -14.58 23.67 -7.04
N SER A 89 -15.37 23.79 -5.97
CA SER A 89 -15.11 23.05 -4.73
C SER A 89 -15.18 21.54 -4.91
N ARG A 90 -16.07 21.05 -5.80
CA ARG A 90 -16.15 19.62 -6.13
C ARG A 90 -14.95 19.17 -6.96
N ARG A 91 -14.51 19.99 -7.93
CA ARG A 91 -13.30 19.72 -8.72
C ARG A 91 -12.08 19.58 -7.82
N GLU A 92 -11.89 20.51 -6.89
CA GLU A 92 -10.75 20.45 -5.95
C GLU A 92 -10.83 19.23 -5.03
N ARG A 93 -12.03 18.83 -4.58
CA ARG A 93 -12.20 17.57 -3.83
C ARG A 93 -11.83 16.35 -4.66
N ALA A 94 -12.42 16.19 -5.85
CA ALA A 94 -12.15 15.05 -6.73
C ALA A 94 -10.65 14.96 -7.09
N ARG A 95 -10.01 16.11 -7.31
CA ARG A 95 -8.55 16.19 -7.53
C ARG A 95 -7.76 15.77 -6.29
N GLY A 96 -8.20 16.17 -5.10
CA GLY A 96 -7.63 15.75 -3.82
C GLY A 96 -7.69 14.25 -3.64
N ASP A 97 -8.87 13.66 -3.86
CA ASP A 97 -9.12 12.23 -3.73
C ASP A 97 -8.25 11.42 -4.70
N LEU A 98 -8.17 11.83 -5.97
CA LEU A 98 -7.27 11.20 -6.95
C LEU A 98 -5.80 11.29 -6.55
N LYS A 99 -5.37 12.44 -6.00
CA LYS A 99 -4.01 12.63 -5.53
C LYS A 99 -3.70 11.72 -4.34
N GLU A 100 -4.64 11.55 -3.43
CA GLU A 100 -4.52 10.65 -2.29
C GLU A 100 -4.47 9.19 -2.74
N GLN A 101 -5.38 8.76 -3.62
CA GLN A 101 -5.39 7.40 -4.19
C GLN A 101 -4.07 7.08 -4.90
N ARG A 102 -3.57 8.00 -5.72
CA ARG A 102 -2.25 7.85 -6.36
C ARG A 102 -1.14 7.74 -5.33
N GLY A 103 -1.16 8.59 -4.31
CA GLY A 103 -0.19 8.57 -3.23
C GLY A 103 -0.21 7.26 -2.45
N GLN A 104 -1.38 6.67 -2.23
CA GLN A 104 -1.52 5.37 -1.58
C GLN A 104 -1.01 4.24 -2.47
N ALA A 105 -1.40 4.21 -3.75
CA ALA A 105 -0.91 3.22 -4.71
C ALA A 105 0.62 3.26 -4.87
N ASP A 106 1.23 4.46 -4.88
CA ASP A 106 2.69 4.61 -4.93
C ASP A 106 3.38 4.07 -3.66
N LYS A 107 2.78 4.27 -2.48
CA LYS A 107 3.26 3.70 -1.22
C LYS A 107 3.15 2.18 -1.22
N ASP A 108 2.00 1.66 -1.63
CA ASP A 108 1.75 0.21 -1.67
C ASP A 108 2.72 -0.47 -2.65
N ARG A 109 2.95 0.13 -3.82
CA ARG A 109 3.97 -0.34 -4.78
C ARG A 109 5.37 -0.33 -4.17
N SER A 110 5.73 0.73 -3.44
CA SER A 110 7.04 0.84 -2.79
C SER A 110 7.23 -0.21 -1.69
N ASN A 111 6.19 -0.46 -0.89
CA ASN A 111 6.21 -1.48 0.15
C ASN A 111 6.30 -2.88 -0.45
N ALA A 112 5.46 -3.22 -1.43
CA ALA A 112 5.50 -4.51 -2.12
C ALA A 112 6.88 -4.77 -2.77
N ARG A 113 7.52 -3.74 -3.33
CA ARG A 113 8.89 -3.85 -3.83
C ARG A 113 9.88 -4.19 -2.72
N LYS A 114 9.82 -3.49 -1.58
CA LYS A 114 10.71 -3.76 -0.44
C LYS A 114 10.51 -5.16 0.12
N ASP A 115 9.26 -5.60 0.24
CA ASP A 115 8.91 -6.93 0.74
C ASP A 115 9.48 -8.01 -0.19
N LEU A 116 9.38 -7.82 -1.51
CA LEU A 116 9.97 -8.71 -2.50
C LEU A 116 11.49 -8.73 -2.40
N GLU A 117 12.15 -7.57 -2.39
CA GLU A 117 13.62 -7.49 -2.25
C GLU A 117 14.11 -8.15 -0.95
N GLU A 118 13.38 -8.00 0.16
CA GLU A 118 13.69 -8.68 1.42
C GLU A 118 13.52 -10.20 1.35
N ALA A 119 12.50 -10.68 0.63
CA ALA A 119 12.33 -12.10 0.34
C ALA A 119 13.49 -12.65 -0.49
N LEU A 120 13.95 -11.91 -1.51
CA LEU A 120 15.12 -12.29 -2.32
C LEU A 120 16.40 -12.34 -1.48
N ARG A 121 16.66 -11.32 -0.64
CA ARG A 121 17.78 -11.31 0.31
C ARG A 121 17.75 -12.51 1.23
N THR A 122 16.58 -12.82 1.78
CA THR A 122 16.40 -13.96 2.67
C THR A 122 16.64 -15.29 1.97
N PHE A 123 16.15 -15.45 0.74
CA PHE A 123 16.43 -16.63 -0.07
C PHE A 123 17.93 -16.80 -0.32
N ARG A 124 18.63 -15.74 -0.74
CA ARG A 124 20.06 -15.78 -1.02
C ARG A 124 20.88 -16.13 0.21
N ARG A 125 20.52 -15.57 1.38
CA ARG A 125 21.13 -15.90 2.68
C ARG A 125 20.95 -17.37 3.05
N ASN A 126 19.78 -17.94 2.78
CA ASN A 126 19.46 -19.33 3.15
C ASN A 126 20.01 -20.34 2.13
N HIS A 127 20.19 -19.93 0.87
CA HIS A 127 20.58 -20.81 -0.24
C HIS A 127 21.77 -20.23 -1.05
N PRO A 128 22.95 -20.04 -0.43
CA PRO A 128 24.07 -19.35 -1.05
C PRO A 128 24.61 -20.06 -2.31
N LEU A 129 24.49 -21.40 -2.40
CA LEU A 129 24.92 -22.17 -3.56
C LEU A 129 23.98 -22.03 -4.77
N ALA A 130 22.67 -21.86 -4.52
CA ALA A 130 21.67 -21.75 -5.57
C ALA A 130 21.53 -20.33 -6.11
N ALA A 131 21.83 -19.33 -5.27
CA ALA A 131 21.68 -17.91 -5.56
C ALA A 131 23.02 -17.17 -5.79
N ALA A 132 24.10 -17.90 -6.10
CA ALA A 132 25.44 -17.33 -6.26
C ALA A 132 25.52 -16.27 -7.38
N ASP A 133 24.82 -16.49 -8.48
CA ASP A 133 24.79 -15.60 -9.64
C ASP A 133 23.52 -14.71 -9.67
N MET A 134 22.73 -14.69 -8.60
CA MET A 134 21.45 -13.96 -8.53
C MET A 134 21.57 -12.67 -7.71
N GLY A 135 21.00 -11.58 -8.24
CA GLY A 135 20.94 -10.30 -7.55
C GLY A 135 19.84 -10.25 -6.48
N GLU A 136 19.71 -9.10 -5.79
CA GLU A 136 18.76 -8.90 -4.68
C GLU A 136 17.68 -7.85 -5.00
N THR A 137 17.63 -7.38 -6.24
CA THR A 137 16.73 -6.31 -6.65
C THR A 137 15.51 -6.87 -7.38
N LEU A 138 14.46 -6.06 -7.50
CA LEU A 138 13.28 -6.41 -8.30
C LEU A 138 13.64 -6.77 -9.75
N ASP A 139 14.69 -6.17 -10.32
CA ASP A 139 15.10 -6.41 -11.71
C ASP A 139 15.66 -7.83 -11.90
N ASP A 140 16.12 -8.46 -10.82
CA ASP A 140 16.65 -9.84 -10.80
C ASP A 140 15.54 -10.91 -10.64
N TRP A 141 14.29 -10.49 -10.43
CA TRP A 141 13.13 -11.39 -10.26
C TRP A 141 13.01 -12.49 -11.33
N PRO A 142 13.27 -12.25 -12.63
CA PRO A 142 13.16 -13.30 -13.64
C PRO A 142 14.02 -14.54 -13.36
N ASP A 143 15.18 -14.39 -12.72
CA ASP A 143 16.05 -15.52 -12.39
C ASP A 143 15.49 -16.36 -11.25
N TYR A 144 14.89 -15.72 -10.25
CA TYR A 144 14.17 -16.41 -9.17
C TYR A 144 12.90 -17.10 -9.69
N ALA A 145 12.16 -16.48 -10.61
CA ALA A 145 11.00 -17.10 -11.23
C ALA A 145 11.36 -18.39 -11.99
N ARG A 146 12.51 -18.42 -12.68
CA ARG A 146 13.02 -19.65 -13.34
C ARG A 146 13.33 -20.74 -12.33
N VAL A 147 13.94 -20.40 -11.19
CA VAL A 147 14.20 -21.35 -10.10
C VAL A 147 12.89 -21.91 -9.55
N LEU A 148 11.90 -21.05 -9.31
CA LEU A 148 10.58 -21.47 -8.83
C LEU A 148 9.91 -22.44 -9.81
N VAL A 149 9.86 -22.07 -11.09
CA VAL A 149 9.29 -22.92 -12.15
C VAL A 149 10.02 -24.26 -12.22
N ARG A 150 11.36 -24.27 -12.08
CA ARG A 150 12.14 -25.51 -12.03
C ARG A 150 11.78 -26.35 -10.80
N ILE A 151 11.64 -25.75 -9.62
CA ILE A 151 11.25 -26.47 -8.40
C ILE A 151 9.83 -27.06 -8.55
N GLU A 152 8.89 -26.29 -9.10
CA GLU A 152 7.51 -26.72 -9.30
C GLU A 152 7.38 -27.81 -10.37
N GLN A 153 8.20 -27.75 -11.42
CA GLN A 153 8.14 -28.69 -12.55
C GLN A 153 9.00 -29.96 -12.34
N ASP A 154 10.21 -29.85 -11.78
CA ASP A 154 11.18 -30.96 -11.75
C ASP A 154 11.10 -31.81 -10.47
N ASP A 155 10.60 -31.28 -9.34
CA ASP A 155 11.29 -31.55 -8.08
C ASP A 155 10.43 -32.01 -6.90
N LEU A 156 9.23 -32.56 -7.13
CA LEU A 156 8.62 -33.45 -6.11
C LEU A 156 9.00 -34.92 -6.33
N PRO A 157 8.75 -35.53 -7.51
CA PRO A 157 9.00 -36.96 -7.70
C PRO A 157 10.49 -37.30 -7.79
N ARG A 158 11.31 -36.44 -8.43
CA ARG A 158 12.74 -36.70 -8.63
C ARG A 158 13.55 -36.50 -7.36
N PHE A 159 13.21 -35.50 -6.54
CA PHE A 159 13.83 -35.34 -5.22
C PHE A 159 13.38 -36.42 -4.25
N GLU A 160 12.12 -36.85 -4.30
CA GLU A 160 11.63 -38.01 -3.54
C GLU A 160 12.43 -39.27 -3.91
N GLU A 161 12.59 -39.58 -5.20
CA GLU A 161 13.35 -40.74 -5.65
C GLU A 161 14.84 -40.67 -5.27
N ARG A 162 15.47 -39.50 -5.42
CA ARG A 162 16.89 -39.29 -5.05
C ARG A 162 17.10 -39.33 -3.54
N PHE A 163 16.14 -38.81 -2.76
CA PHE A 163 16.13 -38.91 -1.31
C PHE A 163 15.98 -40.37 -0.86
N PHE A 164 15.02 -41.12 -1.41
CA PHE A 164 14.86 -42.55 -1.11
C PHE A 164 16.05 -43.39 -1.57
N ARG A 165 16.68 -43.03 -2.70
CA ARG A 165 17.90 -43.68 -3.18
C ARG A 165 19.07 -43.42 -2.25
N LEU A 166 19.30 -42.19 -1.81
CA LEU A 166 20.34 -41.87 -0.80
C LEU A 166 20.04 -42.52 0.56
N LEU A 167 18.77 -42.53 0.98
CA LEU A 167 18.32 -43.15 2.21
C LEU A 167 18.59 -44.67 2.18
N ASN A 168 18.28 -45.36 1.08
CA ASN A 168 18.52 -46.79 0.93
C ASN A 168 20.00 -47.12 0.69
N GLU A 169 20.69 -46.40 -0.20
CA GLU A 169 22.09 -46.69 -0.56
C GLU A 169 23.08 -46.41 0.58
N GLN A 170 22.83 -45.40 1.42
CA GLN A 170 23.67 -45.15 2.60
C GLN A 170 23.23 -45.96 3.82
N SER A 171 21.93 -46.16 4.06
CA SER A 171 21.48 -46.92 5.23
C SER A 171 21.81 -48.40 5.12
N ASP A 172 21.60 -49.05 3.97
CA ASP A 172 21.86 -50.49 3.84
C ASP A 172 23.36 -50.80 3.86
N ARG A 173 24.20 -49.99 3.19
CA ARG A 173 25.67 -50.16 3.24
C ARG A 173 26.22 -49.88 4.62
N HIS A 174 25.74 -48.85 5.33
CA HIS A 174 26.23 -48.55 6.67
C HIS A 174 25.74 -49.55 7.71
N ILE A 175 24.50 -50.04 7.62
CA ILE A 175 23.95 -51.09 8.50
C ILE A 175 24.65 -52.42 8.24
N ALA A 176 24.87 -52.81 6.99
CA ALA A 176 25.59 -54.04 6.66
C ALA A 176 27.05 -53.98 7.15
N LYS A 177 27.74 -52.86 6.94
CA LYS A 177 29.11 -52.65 7.41
C LYS A 177 29.20 -52.61 8.95
N LEU A 178 28.21 -52.02 9.62
CA LEU A 178 28.11 -52.01 11.08
C LEU A 178 27.85 -53.42 11.64
N ARG A 179 26.92 -54.18 11.04
CA ARG A 179 26.65 -55.57 11.42
C ARG A 179 27.88 -56.45 11.23
N GLN A 180 28.58 -56.31 10.12
CA GLN A 180 29.80 -57.08 9.87
C GLN A 180 30.90 -56.72 10.88
N ARG A 181 31.05 -55.44 11.22
CA ARG A 181 32.00 -55.00 12.26
C ARG A 181 31.64 -55.54 13.64
N LEU A 182 30.35 -55.53 14.02
CA LEU A 182 29.88 -56.12 15.28
C LEU A 182 30.11 -57.63 15.35
N VAL A 183 29.92 -58.36 14.24
CA VAL A 183 30.19 -59.80 14.18
C VAL A 183 31.69 -60.07 14.32
N THR A 184 32.54 -59.32 13.61
CA THR A 184 34.00 -59.46 13.72
C THR A 184 34.51 -59.15 15.12
N GLU A 185 34.07 -58.05 15.74
CA GLU A 185 34.48 -57.68 17.10
C GLU A 185 33.99 -58.72 18.13
N LYS A 186 32.79 -59.28 17.96
CA LYS A 186 32.29 -60.37 18.81
C LYS A 186 33.13 -61.64 18.70
N GLU A 187 33.53 -62.03 17.50
CA GLU A 187 34.37 -63.21 17.30
C GLU A 187 35.80 -62.98 17.80
N GLU A 188 36.33 -61.77 17.68
CA GLU A 188 37.63 -61.41 18.27
C GLU A 188 37.60 -61.47 19.81
N ILE A 189 36.54 -60.96 20.44
CA ILE A 189 36.35 -61.06 21.90
C ILE A 189 36.23 -62.52 22.33
N ARG A 190 35.44 -63.34 21.63
CA ARG A 190 35.35 -64.79 21.90
C ARG A 190 36.68 -65.49 21.74
N GLY A 191 37.42 -65.19 20.68
CA GLY A 191 38.75 -65.75 20.44
C GLY A 191 39.72 -65.40 21.56
N ARG A 192 39.75 -64.13 22.00
CA ARG A 192 40.54 -63.71 23.16
C ARG A 192 40.09 -64.38 24.45
N MET A 193 38.78 -64.50 24.67
CA MET A 193 38.22 -65.17 25.84
C MET A 193 38.58 -66.65 25.86
N ASN A 194 38.62 -67.32 24.71
CA ASN A 194 39.10 -68.69 24.59
C ASN A 194 40.60 -68.80 24.87
N ILE A 195 41.44 -67.90 24.34
CA ILE A 195 42.87 -67.86 24.66
C ILE A 195 43.10 -67.64 26.16
N VAL A 196 42.32 -66.73 26.77
CA VAL A 196 42.37 -66.48 28.22
C VAL A 196 41.89 -67.69 29.01
N ASN A 197 40.82 -68.36 28.59
CA ASN A 197 40.32 -69.58 29.23
C ASN A 197 41.31 -70.73 29.10
N ASP A 198 41.95 -70.89 27.95
CA ASP A 198 42.99 -71.89 27.73
C ASP A 198 44.21 -71.58 28.61
N ALA A 199 44.64 -70.31 28.67
CA ALA A 199 45.72 -69.88 29.57
C ALA A 199 45.37 -70.06 31.06
N LEU A 200 44.12 -69.80 31.46
CA LEU A 200 43.61 -70.03 32.82
C LEU A 200 43.47 -71.53 33.14
N SER A 201 43.18 -72.38 32.15
CA SER A 201 43.11 -73.84 32.31
C SER A 201 44.49 -74.49 32.42
N GLN A 202 45.51 -73.89 31.79
CA GLN A 202 46.92 -74.30 31.87
C GLN A 202 47.62 -73.74 33.11
N SER A 203 47.13 -72.61 33.65
CA SER A 203 47.55 -72.11 34.94
C SER A 203 46.96 -73.02 36.02
N GLN A 204 47.82 -73.79 36.70
CA GLN A 204 47.41 -74.56 37.87
C GLN A 204 46.75 -73.59 38.85
N PHE A 205 45.44 -73.74 39.05
CA PHE A 205 44.73 -73.15 40.19
C PHE A 205 45.46 -73.67 41.43
N ASN A 206 46.33 -72.86 42.02
CA ASN A 206 47.08 -73.25 43.20
C ASN A 206 46.08 -73.22 44.37
N PRO A 207 45.53 -74.37 44.82
CA PRO A 207 44.55 -74.39 45.89
C PRO A 207 45.35 -74.31 47.20
N GLY A 208 45.81 -73.12 47.58
CA GLY A 208 46.70 -73.00 48.73
C GLY A 208 47.39 -71.66 48.95
N THR A 209 46.69 -70.54 48.81
CA THR A 209 47.22 -69.26 49.35
C THR A 209 46.16 -68.51 50.16
N TYR A 210 45.60 -69.20 51.16
CA TYR A 210 45.13 -68.54 52.38
C TYR A 210 46.07 -69.02 53.49
N PRO A 211 46.90 -68.15 54.10
CA PRO A 211 47.60 -68.52 55.33
C PRO A 211 46.63 -68.35 56.52
N PRO A 212 46.50 -69.35 57.42
CA PRO A 212 45.95 -69.11 58.74
C PRO A 212 47.10 -68.64 59.66
N GLY A 213 46.99 -67.42 60.19
CA GLY A 213 47.82 -66.91 61.28
C GLY A 213 48.86 -65.86 60.89
N PHE A 214 48.76 -64.72 61.59
CA PHE A 214 49.52 -63.45 61.56
C PHE A 214 49.05 -62.41 60.55
#